data_AF-A0A165MYS2-F1
#
_entry.id   AF-A0A165MYS2-F1
#
_cell.length_a   1.000
_cell.length_b   1.000
_cell.length_c   1.000
_cell.angle_alpha   90.00
_cell.angle_beta   90.00
_cell.angle_gamma   90.00
#
_symmetry.space_group_name_H-M   'P 1'
#
loop_
_entity.id
_entity.type
_entity.pdbx_description
1 polymer ?
#
loop_
_entity_poly.entity_id
_entity_poly.type
_entity_poly.pdbx_seq_one_letter_code
_entity_poly.pdbx_strand_id
1 'polypeptide(L)'
;MVVHRPKSSTDKQSDLQQAMTAAVDDATVLQDRVYESISQDEQLKRFCDAAAYADTAADYWPEPSDDELTSAAHQAWGRLSHAARERALEVVAECCVEVIIDGDEWADTDHVDAEDVTVAQRRARDWLQSHTNIAVRVGALEAIADE
;
A
#
# COMPACT_ATOMS: atom_id res chain seq x y z
N MET A 1 22.63 -13.27 5.69
CA MET A 1 22.24 -12.92 7.08
C MET A 1 20.75 -12.63 7.05
N VAL A 2 19.92 -13.52 7.60
CA VAL A 2 18.47 -13.31 7.65
C VAL A 2 18.21 -12.37 8.83
N VAL A 3 17.89 -11.11 8.53
CA VAL A 3 17.48 -10.15 9.55
C VAL A 3 16.06 -10.53 9.97
N HIS A 4 15.87 -10.88 11.24
CA HIS A 4 14.55 -11.23 11.77
C HIS A 4 13.65 -10.00 11.75
N ARG A 5 12.49 -10.13 11.11
CA ARG A 5 11.51 -9.05 10.97
C ARG A 5 10.82 -8.78 12.31
N PRO A 6 10.82 -7.54 12.84
CA PRO A 6 10.10 -7.20 14.06
C PRO A 6 8.61 -7.47 13.89
N LYS A 7 7.94 -7.96 14.95
CA LYS A 7 6.48 -8.18 14.92
C LYS A 7 5.71 -6.92 14.54
N SER A 8 6.10 -5.77 15.09
CA SER A 8 5.50 -4.46 14.77
C SER A 8 5.63 -4.07 13.29
N SER A 9 6.66 -4.56 12.58
CA SER A 9 6.77 -4.36 11.12
C SER A 9 5.74 -5.18 10.36
N THR A 10 5.58 -6.46 10.72
CA THR A 10 4.59 -7.35 10.10
C THR A 10 3.17 -6.87 10.38
N ASP A 11 2.89 -6.51 11.63
CA ASP A 11 1.59 -5.98 12.04
C ASP A 11 1.27 -4.70 11.25
N LYS A 12 2.23 -3.76 11.12
CA LYS A 12 2.04 -2.54 10.33
C LYS A 12 1.74 -2.80 8.86
N GLN A 13 2.41 -3.76 8.21
CA GLN A 13 2.12 -4.10 6.82
C GLN A 13 0.74 -4.75 6.68
N SER A 14 0.35 -5.63 7.62
CA SER A 14 -0.98 -6.22 7.68
C SER A 14 -2.07 -5.17 7.89
N ASP A 15 -1.84 -4.18 8.75
CA ASP A 15 -2.77 -3.09 8.99
C ASP A 15 -2.97 -2.23 7.74
N LEU A 16 -1.87 -1.94 7.02
CA LEU A 16 -1.93 -1.23 5.74
C LEU A 16 -2.66 -2.05 4.69
N GLN A 17 -2.42 -3.36 4.62
CA GLN A 17 -3.13 -4.27 3.72
C GLN A 17 -4.64 -4.20 3.95
N GLN A 18 -5.08 -4.36 5.20
CA GLN A 18 -6.50 -4.29 5.54
C GLN A 18 -7.10 -2.91 5.21
N ALA A 19 -6.41 -1.84 5.58
CA ALA A 19 -6.87 -0.48 5.33
C ALA A 19 -6.97 -0.16 3.83
N MET A 20 -5.99 -0.55 3.02
CA MET A 20 -6.00 -0.31 1.58
C MET A 20 -7.05 -1.17 0.85
N THR A 21 -7.19 -2.44 1.25
CA THR A 21 -8.23 -3.33 0.69
C THR A 21 -9.63 -2.77 0.97
N ALA A 22 -9.87 -2.28 2.19
CA ALA A 22 -11.14 -1.65 2.53
C ALA A 22 -11.37 -0.32 1.78
N ALA A 23 -10.31 0.37 1.36
CA ALA A 23 -10.42 1.68 0.70
C ALA A 23 -10.88 1.60 -0.77
N VAL A 24 -10.81 0.44 -1.41
CA VAL A 24 -11.21 0.24 -2.82
C VAL A 24 -12.63 -0.31 -2.99
N ASP A 25 -13.39 -0.41 -1.89
CA ASP A 25 -14.85 -0.66 -1.74
C ASP A 25 -15.61 -1.41 -2.85
N ASP A 26 -16.34 -2.45 -2.46
CA ASP A 26 -17.36 -3.14 -3.27
C ASP A 26 -16.90 -3.58 -4.69
N ALA A 27 -15.64 -4.01 -4.80
CA ALA A 27 -15.03 -4.55 -6.00
C ALA A 27 -14.06 -5.70 -5.63
N THR A 28 -14.59 -6.91 -5.49
CA THR A 28 -13.84 -8.10 -5.01
C THR A 28 -12.54 -8.34 -5.77
N VAL A 29 -12.57 -8.26 -7.11
CA VAL A 29 -11.36 -8.45 -7.95
C VAL A 29 -10.26 -7.44 -7.60
N LEU A 30 -10.61 -6.16 -7.44
CA LEU A 30 -9.65 -5.13 -7.08
C LEU A 30 -9.19 -5.28 -5.62
N GLN A 31 -10.08 -5.69 -4.71
CA GLN A 31 -9.75 -5.97 -3.31
C GLN A 31 -8.72 -7.09 -3.19
N ASP A 32 -8.92 -8.20 -3.90
CA ASP A 32 -8.01 -9.35 -3.88
C ASP A 32 -6.63 -8.95 -4.42
N ARG A 33 -6.59 -8.18 -5.53
CA ARG A 33 -5.33 -7.67 -6.09
C ARG A 33 -4.59 -6.75 -5.14
N VAL A 34 -5.28 -5.82 -4.49
CA VAL A 34 -4.69 -4.93 -3.49
C VAL A 34 -4.19 -5.72 -2.29
N TYR A 35 -4.99 -6.66 -1.80
CA TYR A 35 -4.64 -7.50 -0.67
C TYR A 35 -3.34 -8.27 -0.94
N GLU A 36 -3.26 -8.98 -2.07
CA GLU A 36 -2.07 -9.74 -2.44
C GLU A 36 -0.85 -8.84 -2.65
N SER A 37 -1.00 -7.78 -3.44
CA SER A 37 0.12 -6.90 -3.81
C SER A 37 0.74 -6.20 -2.62
N ILE A 38 -0.06 -5.71 -1.67
CA ILE A 38 0.45 -5.09 -0.45
C ILE A 38 1.25 -6.08 0.40
N SER A 39 0.85 -7.35 0.46
CA SER A 39 1.57 -8.36 1.24
C SER A 39 2.93 -8.72 0.64
N GLN A 40 3.05 -8.61 -0.69
CA GLN A 40 4.24 -9.00 -1.45
C GLN A 40 5.16 -7.82 -1.77
N ASP A 41 4.73 -6.56 -1.59
CA ASP A 41 5.55 -5.39 -1.90
C ASP A 41 6.78 -5.29 -0.97
N GLU A 42 7.96 -5.52 -1.55
CA GLU A 42 9.22 -5.52 -0.81
C GLU A 42 9.62 -4.11 -0.36
N GLN A 43 9.31 -3.05 -1.10
CA GLN A 43 9.69 -1.69 -0.72
C GLN A 43 8.91 -1.23 0.51
N LEU A 44 7.60 -1.47 0.54
CA LEU A 44 6.71 -1.26 1.66
C LEU A 44 7.19 -2.03 2.89
N LYS A 45 7.52 -3.30 2.72
CA LYS A 45 8.11 -4.13 3.78
C LYS A 45 9.37 -3.48 4.35
N ARG A 46 10.28 -2.95 3.51
CA ARG A 46 11.48 -2.24 4.00
C ARG A 46 11.14 -0.96 4.77
N PHE A 47 10.13 -0.20 4.36
CA PHE A 47 9.69 0.97 5.13
C PHE A 47 9.08 0.56 6.49
N CYS A 48 8.28 -0.49 6.53
CA CYS A 48 7.74 -1.04 7.78
C CYS A 48 8.85 -1.54 8.72
N ASP A 49 9.86 -2.24 8.17
CA ASP A 49 11.01 -2.72 8.93
C ASP A 49 11.80 -1.56 9.54
N ALA A 50 12.12 -0.56 8.73
CA ALA A 50 12.87 0.60 9.17
C ALA A 50 12.11 1.40 10.24
N ALA A 51 10.80 1.57 10.06
CA ALA A 51 9.95 2.23 11.06
C ALA A 51 9.97 1.45 12.39
N ALA A 52 9.81 0.12 12.36
CA ALA A 52 9.85 -0.71 13.57
C ALA A 52 11.19 -0.66 14.31
N TYR A 53 12.31 -0.60 13.58
CA TYR A 53 13.62 -0.44 14.21
C TYR A 53 13.82 0.95 14.81
N ALA A 54 13.31 2.01 14.16
CA ALA A 54 13.36 3.35 14.71
C ALA A 54 12.53 3.47 16.00
N ASP A 55 11.36 2.84 16.04
CA ASP A 55 10.50 2.73 17.22
C ASP A 55 11.22 2.01 18.37
N THR A 56 11.80 0.84 18.08
CA THR A 56 12.58 0.06 19.05
C THR A 56 13.78 0.85 19.59
N ALA A 57 14.42 1.67 18.75
CA ALA A 57 15.53 2.50 19.17
C ALA A 57 15.10 3.64 20.09
N ALA A 58 13.92 4.22 19.86
CA ALA A 58 13.34 5.24 20.73
C ALA A 58 12.93 4.66 22.10
N ASP A 59 12.38 3.44 22.12
CA ASP A 59 11.92 2.76 23.33
C ASP A 59 13.05 2.13 24.18
N TYR A 60 14.29 2.10 23.68
CA TYR A 60 15.40 1.46 24.40
C TYR A 60 15.77 2.21 25.68
N TRP A 61 15.45 3.50 25.78
CA TRP A 61 15.77 4.29 26.98
C TRP A 61 14.72 4.10 28.08
N PRO A 62 15.12 3.70 29.30
CA PRO A 62 14.19 3.28 30.36
C PRO A 62 13.35 4.41 30.97
N GLU A 63 13.66 5.67 30.68
CA GLU A 63 12.87 6.84 31.07
C GLU A 63 12.63 7.73 29.83
N PRO A 64 11.40 8.29 29.66
CA PRO A 64 11.16 9.30 28.64
C PRO A 64 12.12 10.46 28.86
N SER A 65 13.09 10.53 27.98
CA SER A 65 14.20 11.46 28.04
C SER A 65 14.06 12.33 26.80
N ASP A 66 13.92 13.65 26.99
CA ASP A 66 13.97 14.64 25.90
C ASP A 66 15.39 14.76 25.31
N ASP A 67 16.15 13.67 25.28
CA ASP A 67 17.43 13.64 24.62
C ASP A 67 17.27 13.64 23.09
N GLU A 68 18.25 14.24 22.45
CA GLU A 68 18.25 14.46 21.01
C GLU A 68 18.20 13.14 20.21
N LEU A 69 18.73 12.03 20.75
CA LEU A 69 18.77 10.74 20.08
C LEU A 69 17.40 10.06 20.07
N THR A 70 16.70 10.05 21.20
CA THR A 70 15.32 9.54 21.33
C THR A 70 14.38 10.35 20.43
N SER A 71 14.50 11.68 20.42
CA SER A 71 13.72 12.55 19.53
C SER A 71 14.00 12.26 18.05
N ALA A 72 15.27 12.06 17.67
CA ALA A 72 15.65 11.71 16.31
C ALA A 72 15.08 10.35 15.87
N ALA A 73 15.06 9.36 16.78
CA ALA A 73 14.48 8.05 16.53
C ALA A 73 12.96 8.13 16.30
N HIS A 74 12.22 8.86 17.14
CA HIS A 74 10.77 9.09 16.93
C HIS A 74 10.48 9.83 15.61
N GLN A 75 11.28 10.84 15.26
CA GLN A 75 11.14 11.54 13.99
C GLN A 75 11.38 10.61 12.79
N ALA A 76 12.39 9.74 12.88
CA ALA A 76 12.67 8.74 11.86
C ALA A 76 11.51 7.74 11.72
N TRP A 77 10.98 7.22 12.84
CA TRP A 77 9.80 6.37 12.85
C TRP A 77 8.60 7.04 12.14
N GLY A 78 8.32 8.31 12.46
CA GLY A 78 7.20 9.03 11.87
C GLY A 78 7.33 9.19 10.35
N ARG A 79 8.53 9.57 9.87
CA ARG A 79 8.80 9.72 8.43
C ARG A 79 8.74 8.40 7.68
N LEU A 80 9.32 7.34 8.24
CA LEU A 80 9.30 6.00 7.63
C LEU A 80 7.89 5.40 7.63
N SER A 81 7.12 5.65 8.69
CA SER A 81 5.71 5.28 8.77
C SER A 81 4.85 5.98 7.73
N HIS A 82 5.12 7.27 7.49
CA HIS A 82 4.47 8.01 6.42
C HIS A 82 4.86 7.47 5.04
N ALA A 83 6.15 7.24 4.79
CA ALA A 83 6.62 6.64 3.54
C ALA A 83 6.00 5.26 3.25
N ALA A 84 5.84 4.42 4.28
CA ALA A 84 5.13 3.14 4.15
C ALA A 84 3.68 3.34 3.68
N ARG A 85 2.95 4.28 4.28
CA ARG A 85 1.58 4.60 3.86
C ARG A 85 1.53 5.12 2.43
N GLU A 86 2.45 6.02 2.06
CA GLU A 86 2.53 6.56 0.71
C GLU A 86 2.84 5.48 -0.33
N ARG A 87 3.71 4.52 -0.02
CA ARG A 87 3.96 3.37 -0.90
C ARG A 87 2.74 2.45 -1.00
N ALA A 88 2.03 2.21 0.11
CA ALA A 88 0.80 1.42 0.08
C ALA A 88 -0.27 2.05 -0.84
N LEU A 89 -0.39 3.38 -0.85
CA LEU A 89 -1.28 4.09 -1.77
C LEU A 89 -0.82 3.96 -3.24
N GLU A 90 0.49 4.00 -3.50
CA GLU A 90 1.02 3.74 -4.86
C GLU A 90 0.71 2.32 -5.33
N VAL A 91 0.86 1.31 -4.47
CA VAL A 91 0.52 -0.08 -4.81
C VAL A 91 -0.97 -0.19 -5.17
N VAL A 92 -1.86 0.48 -4.44
CA VAL A 92 -3.29 0.52 -4.82
C VAL A 92 -3.48 1.13 -6.20
N ALA A 93 -2.78 2.22 -6.51
CA ALA A 93 -2.84 2.85 -7.83
C ALA A 93 -2.31 1.94 -8.94
N GLU A 94 -1.22 1.21 -8.69
CA GLU A 94 -0.67 0.20 -9.59
C GLU A 94 -1.69 -0.92 -9.85
N CYS A 95 -2.35 -1.44 -8.81
CA CYS A 95 -3.42 -2.43 -8.98
C CYS A 95 -4.63 -1.86 -9.75
N CYS A 96 -4.99 -0.59 -9.54
CA CYS A 96 -6.05 0.05 -10.31
C CYS A 96 -5.72 0.07 -11.81
N VAL A 97 -4.47 0.41 -12.16
CA VAL A 97 -4.00 0.39 -13.55
C VAL A 97 -4.04 -1.01 -14.12
N GLU A 98 -3.54 -2.00 -13.39
CA GLU A 98 -3.55 -3.42 -13.80
C GLU A 98 -4.99 -3.88 -14.11
N VAL A 99 -5.95 -3.63 -13.21
CA VAL A 99 -7.36 -3.99 -13.42
C VAL A 99 -7.95 -3.28 -14.65
N ILE A 100 -7.60 -2.01 -14.89
CA ILE A 100 -8.10 -1.24 -16.04
C ILE A 100 -7.58 -1.81 -17.36
N ILE A 101 -6.30 -2.20 -17.42
CA ILE A 101 -5.63 -2.63 -18.66
C ILE A 101 -5.86 -4.12 -18.92
N ASP A 102 -5.67 -4.96 -17.90
CA ASP A 102 -5.61 -6.41 -18.04
C ASP A 102 -6.91 -7.10 -17.60
N GLY A 103 -7.85 -6.36 -17.00
CA GLY A 103 -9.08 -6.94 -16.45
C GLY A 103 -9.92 -7.73 -17.45
N ASP A 104 -10.01 -7.25 -18.69
CA ASP A 104 -10.77 -7.93 -19.75
C ASP A 104 -10.15 -9.31 -20.09
N GLU A 105 -8.83 -9.44 -20.04
CA GLU A 105 -8.15 -10.73 -20.25
C GLU A 105 -8.53 -11.73 -19.15
N TRP A 106 -8.64 -11.29 -17.89
CA TRP A 106 -9.01 -12.17 -16.78
C TRP A 106 -10.44 -12.71 -16.88
N ALA A 107 -11.36 -11.90 -17.40
CA ALA A 107 -12.73 -12.35 -17.69
C ALA A 107 -12.75 -13.45 -18.76
N ASP A 108 -11.84 -13.37 -19.73
CA ASP A 108 -11.74 -14.32 -20.84
C ASP A 108 -10.98 -15.61 -20.48
N THR A 109 -9.93 -15.53 -19.65
CA THR A 109 -8.99 -16.65 -19.41
C THR A 109 -9.04 -17.25 -18.01
N ASP A 110 -9.37 -16.46 -16.98
CA ASP A 110 -9.12 -16.83 -15.58
C ASP A 110 -10.40 -17.19 -14.81
N HIS A 111 -11.52 -17.37 -15.53
CA HIS A 111 -12.84 -17.66 -14.96
C HIS A 111 -13.33 -16.60 -13.95
N VAL A 112 -12.87 -15.35 -14.08
CA VAL A 112 -13.42 -14.21 -13.35
C VAL A 112 -14.72 -13.77 -14.01
N ASP A 113 -15.73 -13.40 -13.23
CA ASP A 113 -16.99 -12.91 -13.78
C ASP A 113 -16.78 -11.55 -14.48
N ALA A 114 -17.25 -11.43 -15.72
CA ALA A 114 -17.09 -10.22 -16.53
C ALA A 114 -17.80 -9.00 -15.92
N GLU A 115 -18.92 -9.21 -15.20
CA GLU A 115 -19.61 -8.15 -14.48
C GLU A 115 -18.74 -7.64 -13.32
N ASP A 116 -18.10 -8.55 -12.57
CA ASP A 116 -17.19 -8.21 -11.48
C ASP A 116 -15.96 -7.44 -11.98
N VAL A 117 -15.40 -7.84 -13.13
CA VAL A 117 -14.31 -7.09 -13.79
C VAL A 117 -14.76 -5.68 -14.18
N THR A 118 -15.93 -5.54 -14.80
CA THR A 118 -16.46 -4.24 -15.21
C THR A 118 -16.66 -3.32 -14.00
N VAL A 119 -17.18 -3.86 -12.89
CA VAL A 119 -17.31 -3.13 -11.63
C VAL A 119 -15.94 -2.70 -11.11
N ALA A 120 -14.97 -3.61 -11.08
CA ALA A 120 -13.62 -3.34 -10.60
C ALA A 120 -12.92 -2.26 -11.44
N GLN A 121 -13.01 -2.29 -12.77
CA GLN A 121 -12.46 -1.27 -13.66
C GLN A 121 -13.07 0.11 -13.41
N ARG A 122 -14.40 0.18 -13.21
CA ARG A 122 -15.06 1.45 -12.86
C ARG A 122 -14.55 1.98 -11.53
N ARG A 123 -14.46 1.14 -10.49
CA ARG A 123 -13.96 1.53 -9.17
C ARG A 123 -12.49 1.96 -9.20
N ALA A 124 -11.67 1.26 -9.98
CA ALA A 124 -10.27 1.62 -10.20
C ALA A 124 -10.13 3.03 -10.79
N ARG A 125 -10.96 3.39 -11.80
CA ARG A 125 -10.98 4.74 -12.37
C ARG A 125 -11.43 5.79 -11.34
N ASP A 126 -12.53 5.55 -10.63
CA ASP A 126 -13.04 6.44 -9.58
C ASP A 126 -11.97 6.70 -8.49
N TRP A 127 -11.26 5.64 -8.08
CA TRP A 127 -10.20 5.73 -7.09
C TRP A 127 -9.04 6.58 -7.59
N LEU A 128 -8.54 6.33 -8.81
CA LEU A 128 -7.45 7.11 -9.40
C LEU A 128 -7.82 8.59 -9.60
N GLN A 129 -9.06 8.88 -10.00
CA GLN A 129 -9.55 10.25 -10.14
C GLN A 129 -9.61 10.99 -8.79
N SER A 130 -9.99 10.31 -7.71
CA SER A 130 -9.99 10.89 -6.35
C SER A 130 -8.59 10.99 -5.71
N HIS A 131 -7.60 10.28 -6.26
CA HIS A 131 -6.22 10.23 -5.78
C HIS A 131 -5.20 10.71 -6.83
N THR A 132 -5.50 11.82 -7.52
CA THR A 132 -4.70 12.29 -8.67
C THR A 132 -3.21 12.47 -8.38
N ASN A 133 -2.84 12.93 -7.18
CA ASN A 133 -1.42 13.08 -6.81
C ASN A 133 -0.67 11.74 -6.78
N ILE A 134 -1.35 10.67 -6.35
CA ILE A 134 -0.80 9.31 -6.37
C ILE A 134 -0.77 8.80 -7.81
N ALA A 135 -1.85 8.99 -8.57
CA ALA A 135 -1.91 8.62 -9.97
C ALA A 135 -0.77 9.24 -10.80
N VAL A 136 -0.44 10.51 -10.57
CA VAL A 136 0.71 11.20 -11.20
C VAL A 136 2.03 10.50 -10.86
N ARG A 137 2.24 10.13 -9.59
CA ARG A 137 3.50 9.51 -9.13
C ARG A 137 3.75 8.16 -9.78
N VAL A 138 2.71 7.36 -9.95
CA VAL A 138 2.82 6.03 -10.57
C VAL A 138 2.65 6.05 -12.09
N GLY A 139 2.41 7.22 -12.69
CA GLY A 139 2.19 7.34 -14.14
C GLY A 139 0.82 6.86 -14.64
N ALA A 140 -0.18 6.77 -13.76
CA ALA A 140 -1.51 6.22 -14.05
C ALA A 140 -2.47 7.20 -14.77
N LEU A 141 -2.01 8.42 -15.12
CA LEU A 141 -2.89 9.42 -15.74
C LEU A 141 -3.41 8.98 -17.11
N GLU A 142 -2.63 8.22 -17.86
CA GLU A 142 -3.04 7.72 -19.18
C GLU A 142 -4.18 6.71 -19.06
N ALA A 143 -4.18 5.87 -18.02
CA ALA A 143 -5.22 4.85 -17.78
C ALA A 143 -6.61 5.44 -17.49
N ILE A 144 -6.71 6.72 -17.14
CA ILE A 144 -7.98 7.42 -16.87
C ILE A 144 -8.28 8.52 -17.90
N ALA A 145 -7.47 8.67 -18.94
CA ALA A 145 -7.65 9.71 -19.96
C ALA A 145 -8.56 9.28 -21.14
N ASP A 146 -8.71 7.98 -21.37
CA ASP A 146 -9.46 7.39 -22.49
C ASP A 146 -10.93 7.10 -22.12
N GLU A 147 -11.73 8.14 -21.87
CA GLU A 147 -13.20 8.08 -21.93
C GLU A 147 -13.75 8.52 -23.30
#